data_AF-A0A4U6T0G3-F1
#
_entry.id   AF-A0A4U6T0G3-F1
#
_cell.length_a   1.000
_cell.length_b   1.000
_cell.length_c   1.000
_cell.angle_alpha   90.00
_cell.angle_beta   90.00
_cell.angle_gamma   90.00
#
_symmetry.space_group_name_H-M   'P 1'
#
loop_
_entity.id
_entity.type
_entity.pdbx_description
1 polymer ?
#
loop_
_entity_poly.entity_id
_entity_poly.type
_entity_poly.pdbx_seq_one_letter_code
_entity_poly.pdbx_strand_id
1 'polypeptide(L)' 'MAKFIAGASADVLGMHLARTPAAEHALEMLLELAFLCMVPVRNERPAMSECCKALRASIVEVRN' A
#
# COMPACT_ATOMS: atom_id res chain seq x y z
N MET A 1 -7.79 -0.89 11.72
CA MET A 1 -6.43 -1.41 11.44
C MET A 1 -6.36 -2.94 11.45
N ALA A 2 -7.01 -3.66 12.37
CA ALA A 2 -6.91 -5.13 12.45
C ALA A 2 -7.16 -5.89 11.13
N LYS A 3 -8.10 -5.46 10.28
CA LYS A 3 -8.38 -6.10 8.98
C LYS A 3 -7.31 -5.88 7.91
N PHE A 4 -6.49 -4.85 8.04
CA PHE A 4 -5.40 -4.53 7.10
C PHE A 4 -4.06 -5.14 7.51
N ILE A 5 -3.95 -5.61 8.76
CA ILE A 5 -2.71 -6.14 9.36
C ILE A 5 -2.63 -7.68 9.24
N ALA A 6 -3.68 -8.32 8.73
CA ALA A 6 -3.83 -9.78 8.69
C ALA A 6 -4.04 -10.34 7.28
N GLY A 7 -3.55 -9.66 6.23
CA GLY A 7 -3.71 -10.09 4.83
C GLY A 7 -5.13 -9.92 4.24
N ALA A 8 -6.14 -9.55 5.04
CA ALA A 8 -7.52 -9.35 4.57
C ALA A 8 -7.79 -7.99 3.90
N SER A 9 -6.73 -7.24 3.56
CA SER A 9 -6.82 -5.93 2.90
C SER A 9 -7.53 -6.01 1.54
N ALA A 10 -7.29 -7.08 0.78
CA ALA A 10 -7.91 -7.31 -0.52
C ALA A 10 -9.43 -7.52 -0.41
N ASP A 11 -9.91 -8.13 0.67
CA ASP A 11 -11.34 -8.35 0.95
C ASP A 11 -12.09 -7.04 1.20
N VAL A 12 -11.38 -6.00 1.64
CA VAL A 12 -11.95 -4.69 1.95
C VAL A 12 -11.93 -3.75 0.73
N LEU A 13 -10.91 -3.85 -0.12
CA LEU A 13 -10.60 -2.82 -1.12
C LEU A 13 -11.03 -3.15 -2.55
N GLY A 14 -11.40 -4.40 -2.86
CA GLY A 14 -12.10 -4.66 -4.11
C GLY A 14 -12.34 -6.14 -4.41
N MET A 15 -13.60 -6.50 -4.64
CA MET A 15 -14.03 -7.83 -5.11
C MET A 15 -13.37 -8.28 -6.44
N HIS A 16 -12.70 -7.37 -7.14
CA HIS A 16 -12.03 -7.59 -8.43
C HIS A 16 -10.50 -7.60 -8.34
N LEU A 17 -9.90 -7.42 -7.15
CA LEU A 17 -8.46 -7.59 -7.00
C LEU A 17 -8.11 -9.07 -7.10
N ALA A 18 -7.15 -9.41 -7.95
CA ALA A 18 -6.60 -10.77 -7.98
C ALA A 18 -5.98 -11.07 -6.60
N ARG A 19 -6.42 -12.14 -5.94
CA ARG A 19 -5.87 -12.60 -4.64
C ARG A 19 -4.57 -13.37 -4.84
N THR A 20 -3.57 -12.71 -5.40
CA THR A 20 -2.21 -13.26 -5.46
C THR A 20 -1.40 -12.74 -4.27
N PRO A 21 -0.41 -13.50 -3.77
CA PRO A 21 0.46 -13.03 -2.69
C PRO A 21 1.16 -11.70 -3.03
N ALA A 22 1.55 -11.52 -4.30
CA ALA A 22 2.15 -10.28 -4.80
C ALA A 22 1.16 -9.10 -4.73
N ALA A 23 -0.11 -9.32 -5.07
CA ALA A 23 -1.15 -8.28 -4.99
C ALA A 23 -1.50 -7.92 -3.54
N GLU A 24 -1.56 -8.89 -2.64
CA GLU A 24 -1.75 -8.65 -1.20
C GLU A 24 -0.60 -7.81 -0.64
N HIS A 25 0.65 -8.18 -0.94
CA HIS A 25 1.81 -7.45 -0.45
C HIS A 25 1.91 -6.03 -1.05
N ALA A 26 1.65 -5.88 -2.34
CA ALA A 26 1.60 -4.57 -2.98
C ALA A 26 0.51 -3.67 -2.36
N LEU A 27 -0.63 -4.24 -1.99
CA LEU A 27 -1.71 -3.52 -1.33
C LEU A 27 -1.33 -3.07 0.09
N GLU A 28 -0.62 -3.90 0.85
CA GLU A 28 -0.06 -3.52 2.15
C GLU A 28 0.88 -2.33 2.02
N MET A 29 1.83 -2.38 1.07
CA MET A 29 2.76 -1.26 0.83
C MET A 29 2.03 0.03 0.44
N LEU A 30 0.97 -0.06 -0.37
CA LEU A 30 0.15 1.10 -0.74
C LEU A 30 -0.59 1.69 0.45
N LEU A 31 -1.12 0.84 1.34
CA LEU A 31 -1.81 1.28 2.54
C LEU A 31 -0.85 1.93 3.55
N GLU A 32 0.33 1.35 3.75
CA GLU A 32 1.38 1.97 4.57
C GLU A 32 1.75 3.35 4.04
N LEU A 33 1.98 3.47 2.73
CA LEU A 33 2.27 4.76 2.10
C LEU A 33 1.12 5.76 2.29
N ALA A 34 -0.13 5.33 2.14
CA ALA A 34 -1.30 6.18 2.35
C ALA A 34 -1.37 6.69 3.81
N PHE A 35 -1.11 5.82 4.79
CA PHE A 35 -1.07 6.23 6.20
C PHE A 35 0.06 7.21 6.49
N LEU A 36 1.26 6.99 5.93
CA LEU A 36 2.39 7.92 6.04
C LEU A 36 2.05 9.30 5.46
N CYS A 37 1.34 9.35 4.34
CA CYS A 37 0.89 10.61 3.75
C CYS A 37 -0.13 11.36 4.63
N MET A 38 -0.85 10.65 5.50
CA MET A 38 -1.91 11.19 6.37
C MET A 38 -1.43 11.52 7.79
N VAL A 39 -0.16 11.28 8.14
CA VAL A 39 0.39 11.58 9.48
C VAL A 39 0.11 13.03 9.87
N PRO A 40 -0.30 13.31 11.13
CA PRO A 40 -0.67 14.67 11.55
C PRO A 40 0.48 15.67 11.47
N VAL A 41 1.72 15.21 11.70
CA VAL A 41 2.92 16.05 11.64
C VAL A 41 3.39 16.17 10.19
N ARG A 42 3.32 17.38 9.63
CA ARG A 42 3.66 17.63 8.21
C ARG A 42 5.09 17.24 7.86
N ASN A 43 6.05 17.44 8.77
CA ASN A 43 7.47 17.15 8.54
C ASN A 43 7.80 15.65 8.59
N GLU A 44 6.88 14.81 9.08
CA GLU A 44 7.02 13.36 9.07
C GLU A 44 6.42 12.73 7.81
N ARG A 45 5.72 13.53 6.99
CA ARG A 45 5.16 13.04 5.74
C ARG A 45 6.27 12.90 4.70
N PRO A 46 6.25 11.82 3.91
CA PRO A 46 7.22 11.61 2.85
C PRO A 46 7.13 12.70 1.79
N ALA A 47 8.26 12.99 1.15
CA ALA A 47 8.28 13.85 -0.03
C ALA A 47 7.56 13.15 -1.20
N MET A 48 7.00 13.94 -2.12
CA MET A 48 6.33 13.38 -3.32
C MET A 48 7.26 12.45 -4.13
N SER A 49 8.56 12.74 -4.17
CA SER A 49 9.55 11.91 -4.84
C SER A 49 9.71 10.52 -4.18
N GLU A 50 9.53 10.43 -2.86
CA GLU A 50 9.54 9.17 -2.11
C GLU A 50 8.24 8.40 -2.35
N CYS A 51 7.10 9.09 -2.35
CA CYS A 51 5.81 8.49 -2.71
C CYS A 51 5.85 7.86 -4.11
N CYS A 52 6.40 8.57 -5.11
CA CYS A 52 6.54 8.05 -6.47
C CYS A 52 7.45 6.80 -6.54
N LYS A 53 8.52 6.75 -5.74
CA LYS A 53 9.42 5.59 -5.67
C LYS A 53 8.71 4.39 -5.04
N ALA A 54 8.04 4.58 -3.91
CA ALA A 54 7.28 3.54 -3.23
C ALA A 54 6.14 3.00 -4.11
N LEU A 55 5.40 3.88 -4.78
CA LEU A 55 4.35 3.50 -5.72
C LEU A 55 4.93 2.66 -6.88
N ARG A 56 6.05 3.10 -7.48
CA ARG A 56 6.69 2.34 -8.56
C ARG A 56 7.15 0.95 -8.10
N ALA A 57 7.67 0.83 -6.87
CA ALA A 57 8.06 -0.46 -6.30
C ALA A 57 6.86 -1.42 -6.16
N SER A 58 5.73 -0.92 -5.64
CA SER A 58 4.50 -1.72 -5.50
C SER A 58 3.96 -2.25 -6.84
N ILE A 59 4.11 -1.48 -7.93
CA ILE A 59 3.68 -1.89 -9.27
C ILE A 59 4.62 -2.98 -9.84
N VAL A 60 5.92 -2.89 -9.57
CA VAL A 60 6.89 -3.89 -10.02
C VAL A 60 6.63 -5.25 -9.35
N GLU A 61 6.26 -5.24 -8.07
CA GLU A 61 5.96 -6.44 -7.30
C GLU A 61 4.81 -7.25 -7.92
N VAL A 62 3.73 -6.59 -8.33
CA VAL A 62 2.57 -7.25 -8.97
C VAL A 62 2.89 -7.80 -10.37
N ARG A 63 3.94 -7.26 -11.02
CA ARG A 63 4.30 -7.63 -12.39
C ARG A 63 5.24 -8.84 -12.46
N ASN A 64 5.92 -9.19 -11.36
CA ASN A 64 6.78 -10.35 -11.25
C ASN A 64 6.02 -11.55 -10.67
#